data_AF-A0A316GC61-F1
#
_entry.id   AF-A0A316GC61-F1
#
_cell.length_a   1.000
_cell.length_b   1.000
_cell.length_c   1.000
_cell.angle_alpha   90.00
_cell.angle_beta   90.00
_cell.angle_gamma   90.00
#
_symmetry.space_group_name_H-M   'P 1'
#
loop_
_entity.id
_entity.type
_entity.pdbx_description
1 polymer ?
#
loop_
_entity_poly.entity_id
_entity_poly.type
_entity_poly.pdbx_seq_one_letter_code
_entity_poly.pdbx_strand_id
1 'polypeptide(L)' 'MNKQTTRQMETDDVLRVELEEFKREHRDLDVAISALEATAGDQLTIRRLKKQKLYIKDKIAQLEDRLTPDIIA' A
#
# COMPACT_ATOMS: atom_id res chain seq x y z
N MET A 1 4.92 -31.78 -12.13
CA MET A 1 4.68 -30.35 -11.83
C MET A 1 3.39 -30.25 -11.04
N ASN A 2 3.48 -29.83 -9.77
CA ASN A 2 2.36 -29.85 -8.84
C ASN A 2 1.38 -28.71 -9.18
N LYS A 3 0.11 -29.06 -9.42
CA LYS A 3 -1.00 -28.11 -9.65
C LYS A 3 -1.20 -27.09 -8.50
N GLN A 4 -0.61 -27.34 -7.33
CA GLN A 4 -0.66 -26.45 -6.17
C GLN A 4 0.30 -25.26 -6.30
N THR A 5 1.49 -25.46 -6.88
CA THR A 5 2.49 -24.39 -7.06
C THR A 5 2.01 -23.33 -8.05
N THR A 6 1.35 -23.75 -9.14
CA THR A 6 0.79 -22.81 -10.14
C THR A 6 -0.28 -21.90 -9.54
N ARG A 7 -1.15 -22.43 -8.66
CA ARG A 7 -2.23 -21.65 -8.03
C ARG A 7 -1.71 -20.67 -6.98
N GLN A 8 -0.62 -21.02 -6.29
CA GLN A 8 0.07 -20.13 -5.36
C GLN A 8 0.77 -18.98 -6.11
N MET A 9 1.50 -19.27 -7.18
CA MET A 9 2.14 -18.24 -8.02
C MET A 9 1.13 -17.23 -8.57
N GLU A 10 -0.03 -17.68 -9.09
CA GLU A 10 -1.10 -16.78 -9.55
C GLU A 10 -1.63 -15.88 -8.43
N THR A 11 -1.64 -16.35 -7.18
CA THR A 11 -2.08 -15.57 -6.02
C THR A 11 -1.04 -14.52 -5.63
N ASP A 12 0.24 -14.89 -5.65
CA ASP A 12 1.35 -13.99 -5.31
C ASP A 12 1.50 -12.88 -6.37
N ASP A 13 1.32 -13.19 -7.64
CA ASP A 13 1.35 -12.20 -8.71
C ASP A 13 0.22 -11.16 -8.56
N VAL A 14 -0.99 -11.59 -8.17
CA VAL A 14 -2.10 -10.67 -7.87
C VAL A 14 -1.78 -9.79 -6.66
N LEU A 15 -1.25 -10.36 -5.58
CA LEU A 15 -0.86 -9.62 -4.37
C LEU A 15 0.24 -8.59 -4.67
N ARG A 16 1.17 -8.91 -5.58
CA ARG A 16 2.23 -7.97 -6.02
C ARG A 16 1.66 -6.81 -6.83
N VAL A 17 0.68 -7.05 -7.69
CA VAL A 17 -0.01 -5.98 -8.42
C VAL A 17 -0.77 -5.07 -7.45
N GLU A 18 -1.54 -5.64 -6.51
CA GLU A 18 -2.23 -4.86 -5.48
C GLU A 18 -1.25 -4.03 -4.63
N LEU A 19 -0.11 -4.63 -4.25
CA LEU A 19 0.93 -3.94 -3.50
C LEU A 19 1.49 -2.73 -4.25
N GLU A 20 1.78 -2.86 -5.54
CA GLU A 20 2.26 -1.75 -6.37
C GLU A 20 1.22 -0.63 -6.49
N GLU A 21 -0.06 -0.98 -6.62
CA GLU A 21 -1.15 0.00 -6.66
C GLU A 21 -1.29 0.75 -5.32
N PHE A 22 -1.24 0.04 -4.19
CA PHE A 22 -1.23 0.70 -2.87
C PHE A 22 0.01 1.57 -2.68
N LYS A 23 1.19 1.14 -3.13
CA LYS A 23 2.43 1.94 -3.09
C LYS A 23 2.30 3.21 -3.93
N ARG A 24 1.65 3.13 -5.09
CA ARG A 24 1.35 4.28 -5.94
C ARG A 24 0.39 5.24 -5.24
N GLU A 25 -0.74 4.75 -4.76
CA GLU A 25 -1.74 5.56 -4.05
C GLU A 25 -1.14 6.25 -2.82
N HIS A 26 -0.30 5.55 -2.05
CA HIS A 26 0.42 6.12 -0.92
C HIS A 26 1.31 7.31 -1.31
N ARG A 27 2.02 7.22 -2.45
CA ARG A 27 2.84 8.33 -2.97
C ARG A 27 1.98 9.49 -3.43
N ASP A 28 0.88 9.22 -4.11
CA ASP A 28 -0.05 10.25 -4.59
C ASP A 28 -0.68 11.02 -3.42
N LEU A 29 -1.05 10.32 -2.35
CA LEU A 29 -1.51 10.94 -1.10
C LEU A 29 -0.45 11.83 -0.47
N ASP A 30 0.82 11.44 -0.55
CA ASP A 30 1.92 12.25 0.00
C ASP A 30 2.11 13.56 -0.77
N VAL A 31 2.03 13.49 -2.10
CA VAL A 31 2.06 14.67 -2.98
C VAL A 31 0.85 15.57 -2.70
N ALA A 32 -0.34 15.00 -2.58
CA ALA A 32 -1.56 15.75 -2.27
C ALA A 32 -1.48 16.45 -0.91
N ILE A 33 -1.03 15.75 0.14
CA ILE A 33 -0.83 16.32 1.48
C ILE A 33 0.17 17.47 1.40
N SER A 34 1.31 17.27 0.74
CA SER A 34 2.36 18.29 0.62
C SER A 34 1.87 19.55 -0.11
N ALA A 35 1.08 19.37 -1.19
CA ALA A 35 0.48 20.48 -1.93
C ALA A 35 -0.55 21.25 -1.08
N LEU A 36 -1.36 20.55 -0.29
CA LEU A 36 -2.32 21.19 0.62
C LEU A 36 -1.63 21.92 1.78
N GLU A 37 -0.56 21.35 2.33
CA GLU A 37 0.23 21.99 3.38
C GLU A 37 0.93 23.27 2.88
N ALA A 38 1.46 23.25 1.65
CA ALA A 38 2.11 24.40 1.04
C ALA A 38 1.16 25.60 0.81
N THR A 39 -0.13 25.33 0.62
CA THR A 39 -1.16 26.37 0.38
C THR A 39 -1.88 26.82 1.64
N ALA A 40 -1.45 26.36 2.83
CA ALA A 40 -2.16 26.55 4.10
C ALA A 40 -3.64 26.12 4.00
N GLY A 41 -3.90 25.02 3.28
CA GLY A 41 -5.23 24.52 3.01
C GLY A 41 -5.97 23.99 4.25
N ASP A 42 -7.16 23.46 4.01
CA ASP A 42 -8.04 22.96 5.06
C ASP A 42 -7.39 21.83 5.90
N GLN A 43 -7.18 22.12 7.18
CA GLN A 43 -6.60 21.21 8.16
C GLN A 43 -7.43 19.93 8.36
N LEU A 44 -8.76 19.99 8.17
CA LEU A 44 -9.60 18.80 8.23
C LEU A 44 -9.31 17.86 7.05
N THR A 45 -9.15 18.43 5.86
CA THR A 45 -8.77 17.67 4.66
C THR A 45 -7.40 17.04 4.81
N ILE A 46 -6.40 17.80 5.29
CA ILE A 46 -5.04 17.27 5.56
C ILE A 46 -5.10 16.10 6.56
N ARG A 47 -5.87 16.22 7.65
CA ARG A 47 -6.04 15.15 8.64
C ARG A 47 -6.68 13.90 8.04
N ARG A 48 -7.70 14.06 7.18
CA ARG A 48 -8.35 12.93 6.47
C ARG A 48 -7.38 12.21 5.55
N LEU A 49 -6.61 12.96 4.75
CA LEU A 49 -5.61 12.39 3.84
C LEU A 49 -4.51 11.65 4.61
N LYS A 50 -4.01 12.21 5.73
CA LYS A 50 -3.04 11.54 6.60
C LYS A 50 -3.58 10.23 7.18
N LYS A 51 -4.86 10.20 7.56
CA LYS A 51 -5.52 8.97 8.04
C LYS A 51 -5.63 7.92 6.93
N GLN A 52 -6.00 8.33 5.71
CA GLN A 52 -6.03 7.41 4.55
C GLN A 52 -4.64 6.89 4.21
N LYS A 53 -3.62 7.76 4.24
CA LYS A 53 -2.21 7.38 4.04
C LYS A 53 -1.76 6.33 5.04
N LEU A 54 -2.12 6.49 6.33
CA LEU A 54 -1.80 5.51 7.36
C LEU A 54 -2.48 4.16 7.10
N TYR A 55 -3.77 4.16 6.73
CA TYR A 55 -4.48 2.93 6.38
C TYR A 55 -3.83 2.19 5.21
N ILE A 56 -3.44 2.90 4.16
CA ILE A 56 -2.77 2.29 3.00
C ILE A 56 -1.40 1.75 3.40
N LYS A 57 -0.64 2.46 4.22
CA LYS A 57 0.62 1.97 4.77
C LYS A 57 0.43 0.65 5.53
N ASP A 58 -0.60 0.54 6.36
CA ASP A 58 -0.89 -0.68 7.10
C ASP A 58 -1.29 -1.84 6.16
N LYS A 59 -1.98 -1.53 5.05
CA LYS A 59 -2.30 -2.52 4.01
C LYS A 59 -1.08 -2.98 3.22
N ILE A 60 -0.18 -2.07 2.88
CA ILE A 60 1.11 -2.39 2.26
C ILE A 60 1.88 -3.36 3.16
N ALA A 61 2.00 -3.06 4.46
CA ALA A 61 2.70 -3.93 5.41
C ALA A 61 2.08 -5.33 5.48
N GLN A 62 0.74 -5.44 5.55
CA GLN A 62 0.04 -6.74 5.54
C GLN A 62 0.27 -7.54 4.26
N LEU A 63 0.32 -6.87 3.11
CA LEU A 63 0.59 -7.53 1.82
C LEU A 63 2.06 -7.94 1.69
N GLU A 64 2.98 -7.09 2.14
CA GLU A 64 4.42 -7.40 2.20
C GLU A 64 4.67 -8.61 3.10
N ASP A 65 4.13 -8.63 4.32
CA ASP A 65 4.25 -9.78 5.23
C ASP A 65 3.75 -11.09 4.62
N ARG A 66 2.68 -11.03 3.82
CA ARG A 66 2.11 -12.19 3.14
C ARG A 66 2.96 -12.66 1.95
N LEU A 67 3.64 -11.74 1.28
CA LEU A 67 4.52 -12.01 0.13
C LEU A 67 5.95 -12.40 0.56
N THR A 68 6.39 -11.97 1.74
CA THR A 68 7.72 -12.29 2.30
C THR A 68 7.62 -13.07 3.62
N PRO A 69 6.94 -14.24 3.66
CA PRO A 69 6.80 -15.01 4.90
C PRO A 69 8.13 -15.58 5.43
N ASP A 70 9.20 -15.57 4.64
CA ASP A 70 10.44 -16.34 4.90
C ASP A 70 11.67 -15.52 5.36
N ILE A 71 11.51 -14.23 5.72
CA ILE A 71 12.66 -13.37 6.10
C ILE A 71 12.67 -12.99 7.59
N ILE A 72 11.63 -13.36 8.34
CA ILE A 72 11.52 -13.12 9.79
C ILE A 72 11.14 -14.43 10.51
N ALA A 73 12.01 -15.45 10.44
CA ALA A 73 11.98 -16.65 11.26
C ALA A 73 13.41 -17.09 11.63
#